data_AF-A0A397VLF1-F1
#
_entry.id   AF-A0A397VLF1-F1
#
_cell.length_a   1.000
_cell.length_b   1.000
_cell.length_c   1.000
_cell.angle_alpha   90.00
_cell.angle_beta   90.00
_cell.angle_gamma   90.00
#
_symmetry.space_group_name_H-M   'P 1'
#
loop_
_entity.id
_entity.type
_entity.pdbx_description
1 polymer ?
#
loop_
_entity_poly.entity_id
_entity_poly.type
_entity_poly.pdbx_seq_one_letter_code
_entity_poly.pdbx_strand_id
1 'polypeptide(L)'
;MKLFNLSYNLIAQCLFLISLCAFITSTKSELTFFNYTETSLNDTNVPNQTPFVIKLDTYDDGTTLVHIIRQDNNLNATCTNYLRMPALGLEQIFRIRVIQLNGTVNEINLDLKLDPPNYCYGKTMPVRIYALQKPFILVNYLNATNSSDPTTYEEWASVIDWNGNIKSKVRFGLSFVKFNIWHPSSGIHLNVNNKLGFLRIAFEGNASSYSYGWQQYIVDNSGNLTMLKNATIATDQAGLSITSTAMATIDGGYAIIYANSTIEANINNSFIIRGKVYADFISYNSSIGDRTILLYSLNKNVNFTGIYCDLVATGVGSLHNHYRFYQL
;
A
#
# COMPACT_ATOMS: atom_id res chain seq x y z
N MET A 1 -54.50 -32.42 11.77
CA MET A 1 -54.34 -30.95 11.74
C MET A 1 -52.84 -30.64 11.72
N LYS A 2 -52.37 -29.73 10.85
CA LYS A 2 -50.97 -29.24 10.66
C LYS A 2 -50.07 -29.78 9.52
N LEU A 3 -50.58 -30.40 8.45
CA LEU A 3 -49.77 -30.61 7.22
C LEU A 3 -49.90 -29.48 6.18
N PHE A 4 -51.02 -28.74 6.16
CA PHE A 4 -51.27 -27.67 5.19
C PHE A 4 -50.54 -26.35 5.48
N ASN A 5 -49.91 -26.20 6.65
CA ASN A 5 -49.23 -24.94 7.01
C ASN A 5 -47.75 -24.91 6.58
N LEU A 6 -47.18 -26.06 6.20
CA LEU A 6 -45.80 -26.16 5.75
C LEU A 6 -45.66 -25.72 4.28
N SER A 7 -46.63 -26.09 3.43
CA SER A 7 -46.61 -25.74 2.01
C SER A 7 -46.80 -24.25 1.78
N TYR A 8 -47.67 -23.59 2.56
CA TYR A 8 -47.89 -22.15 2.43
C TYR A 8 -46.65 -21.32 2.82
N ASN A 9 -45.94 -21.73 3.88
CA ASN A 9 -44.69 -21.10 4.27
C ASN A 9 -43.57 -21.33 3.23
N LEU A 10 -43.51 -22.51 2.63
CA LEU A 10 -42.53 -22.81 1.57
C LEU A 10 -42.80 -21.96 0.31
N ILE A 11 -44.08 -21.86 -0.08
CA ILE A 11 -44.51 -21.04 -1.21
C ILE A 11 -44.22 -19.55 -0.95
N ALA A 12 -44.51 -19.06 0.26
CA ALA A 12 -44.21 -17.68 0.65
C ALA A 12 -42.70 -17.39 0.65
N GLN A 13 -41.88 -18.31 1.16
CA GLN A 13 -40.41 -18.19 1.11
C GLN A 13 -39.87 -18.23 -0.32
N CYS A 14 -40.39 -19.11 -1.18
CA CYS A 14 -40.02 -19.15 -2.60
C CYS A 14 -40.41 -17.87 -3.32
N LEU A 15 -41.61 -17.33 -3.09
CA LEU A 15 -42.06 -16.07 -3.68
C LEU A 15 -41.23 -14.88 -3.16
N PHE A 16 -40.83 -14.89 -1.88
CA PHE A 16 -39.92 -13.89 -1.33
C PHE A 16 -38.52 -13.97 -1.96
N LEU A 17 -37.96 -15.16 -2.15
CA LEU A 17 -36.67 -15.36 -2.83
C LEU A 17 -36.74 -14.96 -4.32
N ILE A 18 -37.81 -15.32 -5.02
CA ILE A 18 -38.02 -14.94 -6.42
C ILE A 18 -38.19 -13.41 -6.53
N SER A 19 -38.91 -12.78 -5.59
CA SER A 19 -39.02 -11.33 -5.50
C SER A 19 -37.65 -10.70 -5.23
N LEU A 20 -36.87 -11.24 -4.29
CA LEU A 20 -35.51 -10.77 -3.99
C LEU A 20 -34.62 -10.88 -5.23
N CYS A 21 -34.67 -12.00 -5.95
CA CYS A 21 -33.94 -12.21 -7.21
C CYS A 21 -34.44 -11.31 -8.35
N ALA A 22 -35.73 -10.99 -8.41
CA ALA A 22 -36.29 -10.04 -9.37
C ALA A 22 -35.90 -8.58 -9.07
N PHE A 23 -35.63 -8.26 -7.79
CA PHE A 23 -35.04 -6.99 -7.37
C PHE A 23 -33.53 -6.90 -7.62
N ILE A 24 -32.85 -8.01 -7.94
CA ILE A 24 -31.50 -7.98 -8.49
C ILE A 24 -31.62 -7.55 -9.96
N THR A 25 -31.91 -6.27 -10.18
CA THR A 25 -31.73 -5.68 -11.49
C THR A 25 -30.25 -5.80 -11.83
N SER A 26 -29.96 -6.46 -12.95
CA SER A 26 -28.63 -6.41 -13.55
C SER A 26 -28.35 -4.95 -13.84
N THR A 27 -27.62 -4.28 -12.95
CA THR A 27 -27.04 -2.98 -13.23
C THR A 27 -25.97 -3.22 -14.28
N LYS A 28 -26.34 -3.06 -15.55
CA LYS A 28 -25.35 -2.84 -16.59
C LYS A 28 -24.59 -1.58 -16.16
N SER A 29 -23.33 -1.76 -15.80
CA SER A 29 -22.44 -0.62 -15.60
C SER A 29 -22.33 0.08 -16.95
N GLU A 30 -23.04 1.19 -17.11
CA GLU A 30 -22.79 2.09 -18.23
C GLU A 30 -21.41 2.68 -18.03
N LEU A 31 -20.47 2.32 -18.92
CA LEU A 31 -19.13 2.87 -18.91
C LEU A 31 -19.22 4.33 -19.34
N THR A 32 -19.29 5.23 -18.36
CA THR A 32 -19.17 6.66 -18.57
C THR A 32 -17.70 7.03 -18.66
N PHE A 33 -17.30 7.69 -19.75
CA PHE A 33 -15.94 8.18 -19.92
C PHE A 33 -15.79 9.58 -19.32
N PHE A 34 -14.75 9.78 -18.53
CA PHE A 34 -14.36 11.06 -17.98
C PHE A 34 -13.11 11.57 -18.70
N ASN A 35 -13.17 12.81 -19.22
CA ASN A 35 -12.04 13.47 -19.85
C ASN A 35 -11.74 14.77 -19.11
N TYR A 36 -10.46 15.01 -18.82
CA TYR A 36 -9.99 16.24 -18.20
C TYR A 36 -8.68 16.67 -18.85
N THR A 37 -8.58 17.96 -19.15
CA THR A 37 -7.44 18.57 -19.87
C THR A 37 -6.70 19.51 -18.93
N GLU A 38 -5.41 19.26 -18.72
CA GLU A 38 -4.52 20.15 -17.98
C GLU A 38 -4.35 21.48 -18.74
N THR A 39 -4.76 22.59 -18.14
CA THR A 39 -4.68 23.93 -18.75
C THR A 39 -3.38 24.66 -18.41
N SER A 40 -2.67 24.27 -17.34
CA SER A 40 -1.43 24.91 -16.88
C SER A 40 -0.15 24.40 -17.58
N LEU A 41 -0.16 24.33 -18.92
CA LEU A 41 0.97 23.82 -19.71
C LEU A 41 2.06 24.87 -19.98
N ASN A 42 1.79 26.16 -19.72
CA ASN A 42 2.64 27.29 -20.14
C ASN A 42 3.23 28.13 -18.99
N ASP A 43 3.34 27.58 -17.78
CA ASP A 43 4.09 28.28 -16.72
C ASP A 43 5.58 28.25 -17.03
N THR A 44 6.25 29.41 -16.96
CA THR A 44 7.67 29.59 -17.30
C THR A 44 8.64 28.73 -16.47
N ASN A 45 8.17 28.19 -15.33
CA ASN A 45 8.94 27.34 -14.42
C ASN A 45 8.52 25.85 -14.46
N VAL A 46 7.69 25.46 -15.43
CA VAL A 46 7.22 24.08 -15.60
C VAL A 46 7.92 23.46 -16.81
N PRO A 47 8.51 22.26 -16.69
CA PRO A 47 9.08 21.58 -17.84
C PRO A 47 8.06 21.47 -18.96
N ASN A 48 8.43 21.87 -20.18
CA ASN A 48 7.57 21.77 -21.36
C ASN A 48 7.51 20.32 -21.86
N GLN A 49 7.08 19.42 -20.98
CA GLN A 49 6.90 17.99 -21.21
C GLN A 49 5.44 17.63 -20.98
N THR A 50 4.97 16.62 -21.71
CA THR A 50 3.60 16.12 -21.53
C THR A 50 3.49 15.49 -20.13
N PRO A 51 2.50 15.88 -19.30
CA PRO A 51 2.31 15.26 -18.00
C PRO A 51 1.86 13.81 -18.16
N PHE A 52 2.24 12.95 -17.22
CA PHE A 52 1.79 11.56 -17.17
C PHE A 52 1.33 11.20 -15.76
N VAL A 53 0.43 10.21 -15.69
CA VAL A 53 -0.07 9.69 -14.41
C VAL A 53 0.97 8.73 -13.85
N ILE A 54 1.46 9.02 -12.64
CA ILE A 54 2.45 8.17 -11.96
C ILE A 54 1.80 7.28 -10.90
N LYS A 55 0.66 7.69 -10.34
CA LYS A 55 -0.09 6.90 -9.37
C LYS A 55 -1.58 7.26 -9.39
N LEU A 56 -2.40 6.22 -9.24
CA LEU A 56 -3.82 6.31 -8.95
C LEU A 56 -4.09 5.67 -7.59
N ASP A 57 -5.06 6.23 -6.88
CA ASP A 57 -5.67 5.63 -5.70
C ASP A 57 -7.14 6.04 -5.60
N THR A 58 -7.95 5.39 -4.77
CA THR A 58 -9.41 5.64 -4.71
C THR A 58 -9.90 5.66 -3.27
N TYR A 59 -10.76 6.61 -2.94
CA TYR A 59 -11.52 6.61 -1.67
C TYR A 59 -12.68 5.60 -1.75
N ASP A 60 -13.24 5.20 -0.60
CA ASP A 60 -14.31 4.20 -0.53
C ASP A 60 -15.58 4.53 -1.35
N ASP A 61 -15.82 5.82 -1.62
CA ASP A 61 -16.97 6.25 -2.41
C ASP A 61 -16.69 6.33 -3.92
N GLY A 62 -15.51 5.89 -4.37
CA GLY A 62 -15.10 5.97 -5.77
C GLY A 62 -14.49 7.30 -6.20
N THR A 63 -14.36 8.29 -5.30
CA THR A 63 -13.54 9.49 -5.59
C THR A 63 -12.12 9.04 -5.91
N THR A 64 -11.59 9.44 -7.06
CA THR A 64 -10.27 9.01 -7.53
C THR A 64 -9.22 10.07 -7.25
N LEU A 65 -8.09 9.63 -6.71
CA LEU A 65 -6.90 10.43 -6.48
C LEU A 65 -5.89 10.14 -7.60
N VAL A 66 -5.50 11.17 -8.34
CA VAL A 66 -4.53 11.06 -9.45
C VAL A 66 -3.31 11.90 -9.13
N HIS A 67 -2.14 11.27 -9.08
CA HIS A 67 -0.86 11.98 -9.06
C HIS A 67 -0.33 12.04 -10.48
N ILE A 68 -0.20 13.26 -10.99
CA ILE A 68 0.38 13.55 -12.29
C ILE A 68 1.71 14.25 -12.11
N ILE A 69 2.62 14.07 -13.06
CA ILE A 69 3.94 14.68 -13.00
C ILE A 69 4.50 14.87 -14.40
N ARG A 70 5.41 15.84 -14.54
CA ARG A 70 6.20 16.05 -15.75
C ARG A 70 7.64 15.63 -15.52
N GLN A 71 8.27 15.16 -16.58
CA GLN A 71 9.69 14.89 -16.57
C GLN A 71 10.49 16.19 -16.64
N ASP A 72 11.53 16.29 -15.82
CA ASP A 72 12.58 17.30 -15.95
C ASP A 72 13.89 16.61 -16.34
N ASN A 73 14.22 16.69 -17.62
CA ASN A 73 15.41 16.05 -18.18
C ASN A 73 16.72 16.58 -17.58
N ASN A 74 16.73 17.80 -17.05
CA ASN A 74 17.92 18.39 -16.44
C ASN A 74 18.30 17.67 -15.14
N LEU A 75 17.34 17.01 -14.50
CA LEU A 75 17.54 16.28 -13.24
C LEU A 75 17.91 14.81 -13.45
N ASN A 76 17.86 14.26 -14.68
CA ASN A 76 18.12 12.84 -14.95
C ASN A 76 19.50 12.37 -14.45
N ALA A 77 20.56 13.15 -14.72
CA ALA A 77 21.92 12.80 -14.29
C ALA A 77 22.05 12.81 -12.76
N THR A 78 21.50 13.84 -12.11
CA THR A 78 21.52 13.99 -10.65
C THR A 78 20.71 12.87 -9.99
N CYS A 79 19.54 12.53 -10.52
CA CYS A 79 18.73 11.41 -10.03
C CYS A 79 19.42 10.06 -10.19
N THR A 80 20.11 9.85 -11.30
CA THR A 80 20.91 8.63 -11.51
C THR A 80 21.99 8.49 -10.44
N ASN A 81 22.60 9.61 -10.01
CA ASN A 81 23.58 9.61 -8.93
C ASN A 81 22.94 9.35 -7.56
N TYR A 82 21.81 9.99 -7.24
CA TYR A 82 21.11 9.80 -5.96
C TYR A 82 20.63 8.37 -5.78
N LEU A 83 19.95 7.81 -6.79
CA LEU A 83 19.41 6.46 -6.72
C LEU A 83 20.45 5.38 -7.06
N ARG A 84 21.63 5.76 -7.56
CA ARG A 84 22.71 4.87 -8.01
C ARG A 84 22.25 3.83 -9.03
N MET A 85 21.30 4.22 -9.87
CA MET A 85 20.70 3.43 -10.94
C MET A 85 20.08 4.36 -11.98
N PRO A 86 19.82 3.93 -13.23
CA PRO A 86 19.16 4.75 -14.22
C PRO A 86 17.83 5.29 -13.69
N ALA A 87 17.68 6.62 -13.70
CA ALA A 87 16.52 7.31 -13.16
C ALA A 87 16.19 8.56 -13.98
N LEU A 88 14.90 8.88 -14.02
CA LEU A 88 14.35 10.09 -14.61
C LEU A 88 14.18 11.13 -13.51
N GLY A 89 14.44 12.39 -13.87
CA GLY A 89 14.11 13.55 -13.06
C GLY A 89 12.68 13.99 -13.28
N LEU A 90 12.06 14.51 -12.23
CA LEU A 90 10.66 14.94 -12.21
C LEU A 90 10.56 16.41 -11.80
N GLU A 91 9.49 17.08 -12.21
CA GLU A 91 9.18 18.43 -11.72
C GLU A 91 9.00 18.44 -10.19
N GLN A 92 9.32 19.58 -9.56
CA GLN A 92 9.22 19.74 -8.11
C GLN A 92 7.81 20.06 -7.61
N ILE A 93 6.91 20.39 -8.53
CA ILE A 93 5.52 20.70 -8.22
C ILE A 93 4.74 19.40 -8.11
N PHE A 94 4.23 19.13 -6.93
CA PHE A 94 3.39 17.98 -6.66
C PHE A 94 1.96 18.24 -7.14
N ARG A 95 1.53 17.54 -8.18
CA ARG A 95 0.23 17.77 -8.83
C ARG A 95 -0.72 16.62 -8.57
N ILE A 96 -1.75 16.88 -7.80
CA ILE A 96 -2.79 15.91 -7.48
C ILE A 96 -4.12 16.41 -8.03
N ARG A 97 -4.91 15.48 -8.59
CA ARG A 97 -6.30 15.70 -8.99
C ARG A 97 -7.18 14.80 -8.15
N VAL A 98 -8.13 15.41 -7.45
CA VAL A 98 -9.19 14.68 -6.75
C VAL A 98 -10.43 14.72 -7.65
N ILE A 99 -10.69 13.60 -8.32
CA ILE A 99 -11.77 13.45 -9.29
C ILE A 99 -12.97 12.83 -8.58
N GLN A 100 -14.04 13.60 -8.44
CA GLN A 100 -15.28 13.14 -7.83
C GLN A 100 -16.13 12.37 -8.85
N LEU A 101 -17.04 11.52 -8.36
CA LEU A 101 -17.94 10.74 -9.22
C LEU A 101 -18.86 11.60 -10.10
N ASN A 102 -19.14 12.84 -9.70
CA ASN A 102 -19.92 13.79 -10.50
C ASN A 102 -19.09 14.48 -11.62
N GLY A 103 -17.83 14.11 -11.79
CA GLY A 103 -16.90 14.70 -12.78
C GLY A 103 -16.19 15.97 -12.31
N THR A 104 -16.44 16.45 -11.09
CA THR A 104 -15.73 17.62 -10.54
C THR A 104 -14.29 17.26 -10.23
N VAL A 105 -13.36 18.13 -10.59
CA VAL A 105 -11.92 17.96 -10.29
C VAL A 105 -11.46 19.06 -9.34
N ASN A 106 -10.94 18.67 -8.19
CA ASN A 106 -10.18 19.58 -7.33
C ASN A 106 -8.69 19.44 -7.66
N GLU A 107 -8.08 20.53 -8.09
CA GLU A 107 -6.67 20.60 -8.42
C GLU A 107 -5.85 21.00 -7.19
N ILE A 108 -4.85 20.20 -6.87
CA ILE A 108 -3.87 20.50 -5.83
C ILE A 108 -2.51 20.58 -6.52
N ASN A 109 -1.88 21.75 -6.50
CA ASN A 109 -0.53 21.97 -7.01
C ASN A 109 0.30 22.49 -5.84
N LEU A 110 1.20 21.68 -5.31
CA LEU A 110 1.91 21.95 -4.06
C LEU A 110 3.42 21.77 -4.24
N ASP A 111 4.20 22.79 -3.87
CA ASP A 111 5.63 22.63 -3.64
C ASP A 111 5.87 22.28 -2.17
N LEU A 112 6.11 20.99 -1.91
CA LEU A 112 6.38 20.47 -0.57
C LEU A 112 7.81 20.78 -0.08
N LYS A 113 8.67 21.33 -0.94
CA LYS A 113 10.09 21.59 -0.67
C LYS A 113 10.81 20.35 -0.12
N LEU A 114 10.55 19.20 -0.75
CA LEU A 114 11.17 17.93 -0.41
C LEU A 114 12.63 17.91 -0.85
N ASP A 115 13.42 17.03 -0.24
CA ASP A 115 14.82 16.83 -0.63
C ASP A 115 14.94 16.32 -2.08
N PRO A 116 16.01 16.68 -2.80
CA PRO A 116 16.22 16.34 -4.20
C PRO A 116 15.93 14.89 -4.62
N PRO A 117 16.27 13.83 -3.85
CA PRO A 117 15.99 12.46 -4.24
C PRO A 117 14.50 12.19 -4.48
N ASN A 118 13.60 12.95 -3.86
CA ASN A 118 12.16 12.78 -3.99
C ASN A 118 11.61 13.06 -5.39
N TYR A 119 12.34 13.82 -6.19
CA TYR A 119 11.97 14.16 -7.56
C TYR A 119 12.61 13.21 -8.59
N CYS A 120 12.91 11.99 -8.16
CA CYS A 120 13.50 10.97 -9.01
C CYS A 120 12.55 9.79 -9.20
N TYR A 121 12.51 9.26 -10.41
CA TYR A 121 11.68 8.12 -10.79
C TYR A 121 12.50 7.07 -11.54
N GLY A 122 12.48 5.83 -11.08
CA GLY A 122 13.15 4.72 -11.74
C GLY A 122 12.50 3.39 -11.37
N LYS A 123 13.31 2.37 -11.05
CA LYS A 123 12.80 1.13 -10.43
C LYS A 123 12.08 1.41 -9.09
N THR A 124 12.34 2.57 -8.51
CA THR A 124 11.82 3.03 -7.24
C THR A 124 11.19 4.41 -7.40
N MET A 125 10.18 4.69 -6.58
CA MET A 125 9.51 5.98 -6.51
C MET A 125 9.47 6.43 -5.05
N PRO A 126 10.34 7.39 -4.66
CA PRO A 126 10.41 7.91 -3.30
C PRO A 126 9.09 8.46 -2.78
N VAL A 127 8.38 9.23 -3.63
CA VAL A 127 7.12 9.85 -3.23
C VAL A 127 5.93 8.97 -3.62
N ARG A 128 5.13 8.59 -2.62
CA ARG A 128 3.91 7.78 -2.82
C ARG A 128 2.72 8.46 -2.16
N ILE A 129 1.58 8.40 -2.82
CA ILE A 129 0.30 8.94 -2.32
C ILE A 129 -0.67 7.83 -1.96
N TYR A 130 -1.50 8.07 -0.95
CA TYR A 130 -2.59 7.19 -0.55
C TYR A 130 -3.85 7.99 -0.18
N ALA A 131 -5.00 7.51 -0.61
CA ALA A 131 -6.31 8.03 -0.21
C ALA A 131 -6.64 7.54 1.21
N LEU A 132 -6.61 8.41 2.21
CA LEU A 132 -7.00 8.05 3.57
C LEU A 132 -8.53 8.17 3.74
N GLN A 133 -9.01 8.41 4.96
CA GLN A 133 -10.35 8.95 5.12
C GLN A 133 -10.43 10.36 4.52
N LYS A 134 -11.58 10.69 3.93
CA LYS A 134 -11.82 12.02 3.37
C LYS A 134 -11.73 13.11 4.46
N PRO A 135 -11.17 14.29 4.14
CA PRO A 135 -10.60 14.73 2.85
C PRO A 135 -9.07 14.55 2.80
N PHE A 136 -8.50 13.57 3.49
CA PHE A 136 -7.07 13.49 3.73
C PHE A 136 -6.34 12.58 2.74
N ILE A 137 -5.15 13.02 2.36
CA ILE A 137 -4.21 12.32 1.49
C ILE A 137 -2.92 12.11 2.29
N LEU A 138 -2.41 10.88 2.32
CA LEU A 138 -1.08 10.60 2.85
C LEU A 138 -0.06 10.79 1.72
N VAL A 139 0.98 11.58 1.97
CA VAL A 139 2.14 11.70 1.10
C VAL A 139 3.35 11.14 1.85
N ASN A 140 3.83 9.98 1.43
CA ASN A 140 5.06 9.36 1.94
C ASN A 140 6.24 9.79 1.07
N TYR A 141 7.36 10.17 1.67
CA TYR A 141 8.54 10.70 0.99
C TYR A 141 9.83 10.48 1.81
N LEU A 142 10.98 10.80 1.24
CA LEU A 142 12.28 10.75 1.91
C LEU A 142 12.66 12.11 2.51
N ASN A 143 13.26 12.08 3.69
CA ASN A 143 13.99 13.20 4.27
C ASN A 143 15.46 12.78 4.39
N ALA A 144 16.39 13.60 3.90
CA ALA A 144 17.79 13.25 3.80
C ALA A 144 18.67 14.41 4.28
N THR A 145 19.37 14.21 5.40
CA THR A 145 20.39 15.17 5.86
C THR A 145 21.50 15.36 4.82
N ASN A 146 21.81 14.31 4.04
CA ASN A 146 22.69 14.41 2.89
C ASN A 146 22.09 13.64 1.70
N SER A 147 21.57 14.38 0.71
CA SER A 147 20.94 13.79 -0.48
C SER A 147 21.84 12.86 -1.29
N SER A 148 23.16 13.01 -1.22
CA SER A 148 24.13 12.16 -1.93
C SER A 148 24.49 10.87 -1.19
N ASP A 149 24.07 10.75 0.07
CA ASP A 149 24.35 9.59 0.91
C ASP A 149 23.04 8.88 1.32
N PRO A 150 22.70 7.76 0.63
CA PRO A 150 21.52 6.97 0.93
C PRO A 150 21.40 6.53 2.39
N THR A 151 22.51 6.36 3.11
CA THR A 151 22.49 5.94 4.52
C THR A 151 21.87 6.97 5.46
N THR A 152 21.72 8.22 5.01
CA THR A 152 21.06 9.30 5.75
C THR A 152 19.57 9.42 5.46
N TYR A 153 19.03 8.58 4.57
CA TYR A 153 17.63 8.67 4.15
C TYR A 153 16.70 8.15 5.24
N GLU A 154 15.73 8.98 5.58
CA GLU A 154 14.62 8.66 6.46
C GLU A 154 13.32 8.67 5.67
N GLU A 155 12.40 7.78 6.01
CA GLU A 155 11.03 7.84 5.49
C GLU A 155 10.17 8.72 6.40
N TRP A 156 9.43 9.63 5.77
CA TRP A 156 8.54 10.57 6.41
C TRP A 156 7.20 10.56 5.70
N ALA A 157 6.16 10.99 6.39
CA ALA A 157 4.88 11.24 5.77
C ALA A 157 4.28 12.57 6.19
N SER A 158 3.55 13.19 5.27
CA SER A 158 2.68 14.33 5.52
C SER A 158 1.23 13.94 5.24
N VAL A 159 0.31 14.37 6.09
CA VAL A 159 -1.11 14.36 5.77
C VAL A 159 -1.48 15.73 5.19
N ILE A 160 -2.07 15.74 4.01
CA ILE A 160 -2.61 16.96 3.38
C ILE A 160 -4.12 16.83 3.20
N ASP A 161 -4.84 17.96 3.18
CA ASP A 161 -6.26 17.98 2.80
C ASP A 161 -6.45 18.27 1.30
N TRP A 162 -7.69 18.17 0.82
CA TRP A 162 -8.05 18.51 -0.57
C TRP A 162 -7.85 19.97 -0.96
N ASN A 163 -7.57 20.86 0.00
CA ASN A 163 -7.21 22.25 -0.27
C ASN A 163 -5.69 22.44 -0.35
N GLY A 164 -4.89 21.36 -0.24
CA GLY A 164 -3.43 21.41 -0.26
C GLY A 164 -2.80 21.84 1.06
N ASN A 165 -3.56 21.94 2.15
CA ASN A 165 -3.00 22.29 3.46
C ASN A 165 -2.35 21.07 4.11
N ILE A 166 -1.09 21.22 4.52
CA ILE A 166 -0.41 20.22 5.35
C ILE A 166 -1.01 20.26 6.75
N LYS A 167 -1.57 19.13 7.20
CA LYS A 167 -2.19 18.98 8.53
C LYS A 167 -1.21 18.46 9.57
N SER A 168 -0.41 17.48 9.20
CA SER A 168 0.58 16.89 10.10
C SER A 168 1.73 16.26 9.33
N LYS A 169 2.84 16.07 10.02
CA LYS A 169 4.04 15.38 9.53
C LYS A 169 4.50 14.38 10.57
N VAL A 170 4.95 13.20 10.13
CA VAL A 170 5.54 12.20 11.02
C VAL A 170 6.77 11.58 10.37
N ARG A 171 7.76 11.26 11.21
CA ARG A 171 8.91 10.45 10.83
C ARG A 171 8.57 8.98 11.05
N PHE A 172 8.70 8.16 10.01
CA PHE A 172 8.55 6.71 10.13
C PHE A 172 9.83 6.04 10.64
N GLY A 173 10.99 6.55 10.24
CA GLY A 173 12.29 6.04 10.67
C GLY A 173 13.30 6.03 9.52
N LEU A 174 14.41 5.32 9.72
CA LEU A 174 15.42 5.16 8.68
C LEU A 174 14.86 4.33 7.52
N SER A 175 15.23 4.70 6.30
CA SER A 175 14.96 3.87 5.13
C SER A 175 15.97 2.72 5.06
N PHE A 176 15.54 1.59 4.48
CA PHE A 176 16.44 0.46 4.28
C PHE A 176 17.48 0.73 3.18
N VAL A 177 18.74 0.44 3.50
CA VAL A 177 19.89 0.62 2.62
C VAL A 177 20.76 -0.64 2.69
N LYS A 178 21.15 -1.15 1.52
CA LYS A 178 22.00 -2.33 1.38
C LYS A 178 23.12 -2.01 0.40
N PHE A 179 24.36 -2.29 0.79
CA PHE A 179 25.56 -1.96 0.01
C PHE A 179 25.61 -0.48 -0.45
N ASN A 180 25.18 0.44 0.41
CA ASN A 180 25.10 1.87 0.12
C ASN A 180 24.19 2.22 -1.07
N ILE A 181 23.22 1.37 -1.38
CA ILE A 181 22.16 1.62 -2.35
C ILE A 181 20.84 1.66 -1.58
N TRP A 182 20.02 2.67 -1.86
CA TRP A 182 18.69 2.78 -1.28
C TRP A 182 17.78 1.67 -1.83
N HIS A 183 17.18 0.90 -0.93
CA HIS A 183 16.27 -0.20 -1.25
C HIS A 183 14.93 0.03 -0.55
N PRO A 184 13.98 0.76 -1.19
CA PRO A 184 12.66 0.99 -0.60
C PRO A 184 11.98 -0.34 -0.37
N SER A 185 11.86 -0.70 0.89
CA SER A 185 11.31 -1.97 1.34
C SER A 185 10.17 -1.73 2.32
N SER A 186 9.49 -0.59 2.17
CA SER A 186 8.34 -0.18 2.96
C SER A 186 7.05 -0.20 2.13
N GLY A 187 5.94 -0.56 2.76
CA GLY A 187 4.60 -0.55 2.19
C GLY A 187 3.60 0.08 3.16
N ILE A 188 2.59 0.76 2.62
CA ILE A 188 1.45 1.28 3.37
C ILE A 188 0.23 0.46 2.97
N HIS A 189 -0.49 -0.05 3.97
CA HIS A 189 -1.69 -0.85 3.81
C HIS A 189 -2.83 -0.14 4.56
N LEU A 190 -3.77 0.41 3.80
CA LEU A 190 -4.95 1.08 4.37
C LEU A 190 -5.85 0.07 5.06
N ASN A 191 -6.51 0.50 6.14
CA ASN A 191 -7.51 -0.32 6.80
C ASN A 191 -8.79 -0.44 5.96
N VAL A 192 -9.52 -1.55 6.08
CA VAL A 192 -10.86 -1.71 5.48
C VAL A 192 -11.81 -0.60 5.96
N ASN A 193 -11.70 -0.21 7.24
CA ASN A 193 -12.36 0.98 7.75
C ASN A 193 -11.37 2.15 7.70
N ASN A 194 -11.51 3.02 6.71
CA ASN A 194 -10.60 4.15 6.48
C ASN A 194 -10.38 5.06 7.70
N LYS A 195 -11.29 5.07 8.69
CA LYS A 195 -11.16 5.81 9.95
C LYS A 195 -10.14 5.23 10.92
N LEU A 196 -9.79 3.96 10.74
CA LEU A 196 -8.79 3.26 11.54
C LEU A 196 -7.36 3.49 11.03
N GLY A 197 -7.20 4.24 9.94
CA GLY A 197 -5.90 4.63 9.40
C GLY A 197 -5.23 3.52 8.59
N PHE A 198 -3.95 3.24 8.88
CA PHE A 198 -3.15 2.33 8.06
C PHE A 198 -2.06 1.60 8.85
N LEU A 199 -1.55 0.52 8.26
CA LEU A 199 -0.35 -0.18 8.70
C LEU A 199 0.79 0.14 7.74
N ARG A 200 1.93 0.55 8.28
CA ARG A 200 3.22 0.56 7.58
C ARG A 200 3.97 -0.72 7.91
N ILE A 201 4.53 -1.37 6.90
CA ILE A 201 5.51 -2.44 7.07
C ILE A 201 6.78 -2.02 6.39
N ALA A 202 7.93 -2.25 7.00
CA ALA A 202 9.22 -1.94 6.41
C ALA A 202 10.33 -2.87 6.87
N PHE A 203 11.40 -2.97 6.08
CA PHE A 203 12.65 -3.48 6.62
C PHE A 203 13.26 -2.49 7.61
N GLU A 204 13.60 -3.02 8.78
CA GLU A 204 14.35 -2.32 9.83
C GLU A 204 15.71 -3.00 10.00
N GLY A 205 16.77 -2.20 10.14
CA GLY A 205 18.14 -2.69 10.29
C GLY A 205 19.02 -2.42 9.07
N ASN A 206 19.99 -3.29 8.83
CA ASN A 206 21.00 -3.14 7.78
C ASN A 206 21.17 -4.43 6.95
N ALA A 207 22.02 -4.37 5.92
CA ALA A 207 22.29 -5.49 5.02
C ALA A 207 22.65 -6.82 5.70
N SER A 208 23.29 -6.76 6.87
CA SER A 208 23.77 -7.92 7.62
C SER A 208 22.80 -8.43 8.67
N SER A 209 21.87 -7.57 9.12
CA SER A 209 20.84 -7.89 10.10
C SER A 209 19.63 -7.00 9.87
N TYR A 210 18.58 -7.55 9.27
CA TYR A 210 17.31 -6.86 9.04
C TYR A 210 16.12 -7.72 9.45
N SER A 211 15.06 -7.05 9.87
CA SER A 211 13.78 -7.64 10.24
C SER A 211 12.63 -6.85 9.60
N TYR A 212 11.43 -7.40 9.59
CA TYR A 212 10.25 -6.62 9.22
C TYR A 212 9.71 -5.92 10.47
N GLY A 213 9.77 -4.60 10.49
CA GLY A 213 9.04 -3.78 11.44
C GLY A 213 7.66 -3.43 10.88
N TRP A 214 6.67 -3.36 11.76
CA TRP A 214 5.37 -2.82 11.43
C TRP A 214 4.99 -1.70 12.39
N GLN A 215 4.26 -0.71 11.88
CA GLN A 215 3.82 0.46 12.62
C GLN A 215 2.37 0.77 12.21
N GLN A 216 1.47 0.85 13.18
CA GLN A 216 0.07 1.21 12.96
C GLN A 216 -0.14 2.70 13.25
N TYR A 217 -0.83 3.38 12.35
CA TYR A 217 -1.12 4.81 12.44
C TYR A 217 -2.61 5.09 12.30
N ILE A 218 -3.06 6.14 12.99
CA ILE A 218 -4.39 6.73 12.83
C ILE A 218 -4.26 8.19 12.39
N VAL A 219 -5.26 8.65 11.64
CA VAL A 219 -5.46 10.07 11.35
C VAL A 219 -6.76 10.51 11.98
N ASP A 220 -6.71 11.55 12.82
CA ASP A 220 -7.93 12.09 13.45
C ASP A 220 -8.76 12.96 12.48
N ASN A 221 -9.88 13.49 12.96
CA ASN A 221 -10.77 14.35 12.16
C ASN A 221 -10.14 15.70 11.77
N SER A 222 -9.03 16.10 12.39
CA SER A 222 -8.27 17.30 12.08
C SER A 222 -7.11 17.04 11.10
N GLY A 223 -6.85 15.77 10.78
CA GLY A 223 -5.74 15.36 9.92
C GLY A 223 -4.43 15.15 10.68
N ASN A 224 -4.46 15.02 12.01
CA ASN A 224 -3.28 14.72 12.81
C ASN A 224 -2.96 13.22 12.73
N LEU A 225 -1.77 12.91 12.22
CA LEU A 225 -1.24 11.56 12.10
C LEU A 225 -0.53 11.14 13.39
N THR A 226 -1.00 10.06 14.00
CA THR A 226 -0.45 9.54 15.26
C THR A 226 -0.11 8.05 15.13
N MET A 227 1.07 7.67 15.61
CA MET A 227 1.44 6.25 15.72
C MET A 227 0.72 5.64 16.92
N LEU A 228 0.02 4.53 16.72
CA LEU A 228 -0.67 3.79 17.78
C LEU A 228 0.24 2.74 18.40
N LYS A 229 0.80 1.88 17.55
CA LYS A 229 1.59 0.71 17.95
C LYS A 229 2.65 0.41 16.92
N ASN A 230 3.70 -0.27 17.36
CA ASN A 230 4.70 -0.87 16.49
C ASN A 230 5.22 -2.16 17.13
N ALA A 231 5.77 -3.03 16.31
CA ALA A 231 6.58 -4.15 16.74
C ALA A 231 7.43 -4.65 15.57
N THR A 232 8.29 -5.62 15.84
CA THR A 232 9.07 -6.33 14.82
C THR A 232 8.62 -7.77 14.73
N ILE A 233 8.61 -8.31 13.52
CA ILE A 233 8.43 -9.73 13.26
C ILE A 233 9.79 -10.36 13.50
N ALA A 234 9.86 -11.25 14.50
CA ALA A 234 11.07 -12.03 14.75
C ALA A 234 11.39 -12.87 13.51
N THR A 235 12.53 -12.59 12.89
CA THR A 235 13.07 -13.37 11.77
C THR A 235 14.23 -14.22 12.28
N ASP A 236 14.12 -15.53 12.09
CA ASP A 236 15.10 -16.51 12.59
C ASP A 236 16.40 -16.47 11.76
N GLN A 237 17.27 -15.49 12.01
CA GLN A 237 18.69 -15.44 11.65
C GLN A 237 19.11 -15.59 10.15
N ALA A 238 20.38 -15.32 9.89
CA ALA A 238 20.95 -14.94 8.60
C ALA A 238 20.91 -16.01 7.49
N GLY A 239 20.81 -15.55 6.23
CA GLY A 239 20.81 -16.41 5.03
C GLY A 239 19.43 -16.66 4.41
N LEU A 240 18.38 -16.03 4.97
CA LEU A 240 16.99 -16.17 4.54
C LEU A 240 16.64 -15.23 3.38
N SER A 241 15.97 -15.75 2.37
CA SER A 241 15.07 -14.95 1.52
C SER A 241 13.77 -14.77 2.29
N ILE A 242 13.41 -13.53 2.58
CA ILE A 242 12.17 -13.19 3.27
C ILE A 242 11.37 -12.27 2.35
N THR A 243 10.15 -12.66 2.08
CA THR A 243 9.15 -11.83 1.39
C THR A 243 7.93 -11.71 2.29
N SER A 244 7.33 -10.53 2.32
CA SER A 244 6.13 -10.29 3.09
C SER A 244 5.13 -9.44 2.33
N THR A 245 3.88 -9.55 2.73
CA THR A 245 2.78 -8.69 2.33
C THR A 245 1.83 -8.53 3.50
N ALA A 246 1.01 -7.50 3.48
CA ALA A 246 -0.07 -7.35 4.44
C ALA A 246 -1.38 -6.96 3.80
N MET A 247 -2.43 -7.22 4.56
CA MET A 247 -3.79 -6.88 4.22
C MET A 247 -4.51 -6.45 5.49
N ALA A 248 -5.46 -5.54 5.34
CA ALA A 248 -6.39 -5.24 6.42
C ALA A 248 -7.40 -6.38 6.58
N THR A 249 -7.86 -6.61 7.80
CA THR A 249 -8.88 -7.62 8.12
C THR A 249 -10.24 -6.94 8.35
N ILE A 250 -11.32 -7.69 8.18
CA ILE A 250 -12.71 -7.18 8.27
C ILE A 250 -13.10 -6.66 9.66
N ASP A 251 -12.40 -7.13 10.70
CA ASP A 251 -12.56 -6.70 12.08
C ASP A 251 -11.75 -5.42 12.41
N GLY A 252 -11.11 -4.81 11.40
CA GLY A 252 -10.33 -3.58 11.54
C GLY A 252 -8.87 -3.81 11.95
N GLY A 253 -8.43 -5.05 12.10
CA GLY A 253 -7.02 -5.40 12.28
C GLY A 253 -6.24 -5.49 10.96
N TYR A 254 -5.13 -6.22 11.00
CA TYR A 254 -4.30 -6.55 9.85
C TYR A 254 -3.80 -7.99 9.93
N ALA A 255 -3.49 -8.58 8.78
CA ALA A 255 -2.74 -9.82 8.68
C ALA A 255 -1.46 -9.56 7.89
N ILE A 256 -0.31 -9.92 8.46
CA ILE A 256 0.98 -9.92 7.77
C ILE A 256 1.32 -11.34 7.39
N ILE A 257 1.48 -11.58 6.10
CA ILE A 257 1.89 -12.89 5.58
C ILE A 257 3.34 -12.78 5.15
N TYR A 258 4.17 -13.67 5.68
CA TYR A 258 5.59 -13.69 5.37
C TYR A 258 6.08 -15.11 5.16
N ALA A 259 7.03 -15.27 4.25
CA ALA A 259 7.67 -16.53 3.95
C ALA A 259 9.16 -16.44 4.17
N ASN A 260 9.72 -17.47 4.82
CA ASN A 260 11.13 -17.58 5.13
C ASN A 260 11.66 -18.86 4.50
N SER A 261 12.78 -18.78 3.79
CA SER A 261 13.48 -19.95 3.25
C SER A 261 14.96 -19.95 3.60
N THR A 262 15.45 -21.04 4.20
CA THR A 262 16.88 -21.27 4.45
C THR A 262 17.54 -21.94 3.25
N ILE A 263 18.59 -21.33 2.72
CA ILE A 263 19.46 -21.96 1.72
C ILE A 263 20.62 -22.62 2.47
N GLU A 264 20.44 -23.89 2.87
CA GLU A 264 21.55 -24.69 3.38
C GLU A 264 22.27 -25.40 2.24
N ALA A 265 23.61 -25.38 2.27
CA ALA A 265 24.45 -26.07 1.30
C ALA A 265 24.43 -27.61 1.45
N ASN A 266 23.97 -28.13 2.59
CA ASN A 266 24.04 -29.56 2.91
C ASN A 266 22.69 -30.26 2.63
N ILE A 267 22.60 -30.86 1.45
CA ILE A 267 21.34 -31.34 0.84
C ILE A 267 20.84 -32.67 1.43
N ASN A 268 21.63 -33.33 2.28
CA ASN A 268 21.50 -34.76 2.60
C ASN A 268 20.39 -35.13 3.61
N ASN A 269 19.67 -34.15 4.17
CA ASN A 269 18.54 -34.44 5.04
C ASN A 269 17.22 -33.96 4.41
N SER A 270 16.44 -34.92 3.89
CA SER A 270 15.16 -34.73 3.21
C SER A 270 14.00 -34.36 4.16
N PHE A 271 14.21 -34.42 5.48
CA PHE A 271 13.21 -34.08 6.50
C PHE A 271 13.37 -32.67 7.08
N ILE A 272 14.42 -31.93 6.71
CA ILE A 272 14.59 -30.54 7.15
C ILE A 272 13.54 -29.67 6.46
N ILE A 273 12.79 -28.89 7.23
CA ILE A 273 11.90 -27.86 6.71
C ILE A 273 12.75 -26.66 6.28
N ARG A 274 12.72 -26.33 5.00
CA ARG A 274 13.56 -25.32 4.34
C ARG A 274 12.77 -24.11 3.84
N GLY A 275 11.45 -24.20 3.82
CA GLY A 275 10.56 -23.08 3.51
C GLY A 275 9.36 -23.09 4.44
N LYS A 276 8.99 -21.94 4.98
CA LYS A 276 7.79 -21.78 5.80
C LYS A 276 7.05 -20.51 5.42
N VAL A 277 5.73 -20.56 5.44
CA VAL A 277 4.85 -19.41 5.25
C VAL A 277 4.02 -19.25 6.51
N TYR A 278 4.03 -18.06 7.08
CA TYR A 278 3.31 -17.69 8.28
C TYR A 278 2.32 -16.57 7.97
N ALA A 279 1.23 -16.52 8.74
CA ALA A 279 0.35 -15.38 8.85
C ALA A 279 0.31 -14.91 10.30
N ASP A 280 0.68 -13.66 10.52
CA ASP A 280 0.60 -12.99 11.81
C ASP A 280 -0.56 -12.01 11.82
N PHE A 281 -1.50 -12.22 12.74
CA PHE A 281 -2.69 -11.40 12.89
C PHE A 281 -2.45 -10.34 13.96
N ILE A 282 -2.73 -9.09 13.61
CA ILE A 282 -2.50 -7.92 14.45
C ILE A 282 -3.84 -7.23 14.65
N SER A 283 -4.41 -7.32 15.86
CA SER A 283 -5.59 -6.57 16.22
C SER A 283 -5.32 -5.07 16.18
N TYR A 284 -6.40 -4.33 15.95
CA TYR A 284 -6.34 -2.88 16.02
C TYR A 284 -5.85 -2.38 17.38
N ASN A 285 -4.87 -1.48 17.38
CA ASN A 285 -4.23 -0.89 18.55
C ASN A 285 -3.65 -1.91 19.55
N SER A 286 -3.27 -3.10 19.08
CA SER A 286 -2.56 -4.12 19.86
C SER A 286 -1.08 -4.18 19.46
N SER A 287 -0.16 -4.32 20.42
CA SER A 287 1.27 -4.56 20.17
C SER A 287 1.63 -6.04 20.10
N ILE A 288 0.69 -6.93 20.41
CA ILE A 288 0.89 -8.37 20.40
C ILE A 288 0.29 -8.88 19.10
N GLY A 289 1.08 -9.61 18.31
CA GLY A 289 0.52 -10.46 17.26
C GLY A 289 -0.37 -11.47 17.96
N ASP A 290 -1.69 -11.25 17.91
CA ASP A 290 -2.65 -12.00 18.72
C ASP A 290 -2.60 -13.48 18.37
N ARG A 291 -2.17 -13.78 17.13
CA ARG A 291 -2.05 -15.12 16.62
C ARG A 291 -1.10 -15.17 15.43
N THR A 292 -0.06 -15.99 15.55
CA THR A 292 0.73 -16.42 14.39
C THR A 292 0.30 -17.83 13.98
N ILE A 293 0.05 -18.04 12.69
CA ILE A 293 -0.37 -19.33 12.10
C ILE A 293 0.64 -19.76 11.05
N LEU A 294 1.13 -21.00 11.12
CA LEU A 294 1.87 -21.62 10.02
C LEU A 294 0.88 -22.02 8.92
N LEU A 295 0.95 -21.35 7.77
CA LEU A 295 0.11 -21.64 6.61
C LEU A 295 0.66 -22.79 5.77
N TYR A 296 1.99 -22.84 5.61
CA TYR A 296 2.62 -23.80 4.73
C TYR A 296 4.05 -24.11 5.16
N SER A 297 4.51 -25.34 4.93
CA SER A 297 5.88 -25.77 5.19
C SER A 297 6.39 -26.68 4.07
N LEU A 298 7.64 -26.48 3.68
CA LEU A 298 8.32 -27.18 2.60
C LEU A 298 9.64 -27.73 3.08
N ASN A 299 10.01 -28.92 2.60
CA ASN A 299 11.30 -29.56 2.86
C ASN A 299 12.30 -29.45 1.70
N LYS A 300 11.95 -28.73 0.63
CA LYS A 300 12.80 -28.48 -0.53
C LYS A 300 13.40 -27.08 -0.47
N ASN A 301 14.59 -26.90 -1.08
CA ASN A 301 15.16 -25.58 -1.31
C ASN A 301 14.20 -24.82 -2.23
N VAL A 302 13.57 -23.79 -1.70
CA VAL A 302 12.70 -22.89 -2.44
C VAL A 302 13.15 -21.46 -2.19
N ASN A 303 12.93 -20.60 -3.18
CA ASN A 303 13.07 -19.17 -3.01
C ASN A 303 11.70 -18.54 -3.25
N PHE A 304 11.15 -17.87 -2.25
CA PHE A 304 9.88 -17.15 -2.41
C PHE A 304 10.16 -15.80 -3.07
N THR A 305 9.62 -15.60 -4.27
CA THR A 305 9.82 -14.37 -5.06
C THR A 305 8.72 -13.34 -4.81
N GLY A 306 7.58 -13.74 -4.27
CA GLY A 306 6.51 -12.85 -3.85
C GLY A 306 5.36 -13.58 -3.15
N ILE A 307 4.60 -12.83 -2.36
CA ILE A 307 3.34 -13.25 -1.75
C ILE A 307 2.29 -12.20 -2.10
N TYR A 308 1.15 -12.66 -2.59
CA TYR A 308 0.04 -11.78 -2.96
C TYR A 308 -1.18 -12.15 -2.14
N CYS A 309 -1.83 -11.13 -1.59
CA CYS A 309 -3.03 -11.27 -0.78
C CYS A 309 -4.04 -10.26 -1.26
N ASP A 310 -5.29 -10.70 -1.40
CA ASP A 310 -6.39 -9.84 -1.82
C ASP A 310 -7.66 -10.21 -1.05
N LEU A 311 -8.50 -9.20 -0.83
CA LEU A 311 -9.83 -9.37 -0.26
C LEU A 311 -10.79 -9.58 -1.43
N VAL A 312 -11.15 -10.84 -1.69
CA VAL A 312 -12.16 -11.12 -2.73
C VAL A 312 -13.55 -10.96 -2.12
N ALA A 313 -14.24 -9.89 -2.51
CA ALA A 313 -15.67 -9.75 -2.28
C ALA A 313 -16.43 -10.72 -3.18
N THR A 314 -16.70 -11.93 -2.69
CA THR A 314 -17.70 -12.80 -3.33
C THR A 314 -19.10 -12.27 -3.03
N GLY A 315 -19.90 -12.05 -4.08
CA GLY A 315 -21.18 -11.36 -4.03
C GLY A 315 -22.13 -11.86 -2.92
N VAL A 316 -22.84 -10.90 -2.32
CA VAL A 316 -23.91 -11.00 -1.31
C VAL A 316 -23.75 -12.17 -0.32
N GLY A 317 -23.06 -11.89 0.80
CA GLY A 317 -23.24 -12.65 2.04
C GLY A 317 -22.02 -13.38 2.59
N SER A 318 -20.88 -13.39 1.90
CA SER A 318 -19.62 -13.88 2.49
C SER A 318 -18.40 -13.32 1.76
N LEU A 319 -17.49 -12.69 2.51
CA LEU A 319 -16.13 -12.38 2.07
C LEU A 319 -15.22 -13.56 2.43
N HIS A 320 -14.39 -14.03 1.50
CA HIS A 320 -13.44 -15.12 1.73
C HIS A 320 -12.03 -14.64 1.38
N ASN A 321 -11.07 -14.94 2.26
CA ASN A 321 -9.65 -14.68 1.98
C ASN A 321 -9.17 -15.73 0.95
N HIS A 322 -8.66 -15.27 -0.20
CA HIS A 322 -8.11 -16.16 -1.21
C HIS A 322 -6.59 -15.96 -1.31
N TYR A 323 -5.83 -17.01 -1.00
CA TYR A 323 -4.38 -17.00 -1.07
C TYR A 323 -3.94 -17.62 -2.41
N ARG A 324 -3.29 -16.84 -3.28
CA ARG A 324 -2.59 -17.38 -4.46
C ARG A 324 -1.08 -17.31 -4.25
N PHE A 325 -0.46 -18.49 -4.25
CA PHE A 325 0.99 -18.63 -4.29
C PHE A 325 1.42 -18.81 -5.73
N TYR A 326 2.22 -17.87 -6.26
CA TYR A 326 2.88 -18.06 -7.55
C TYR A 326 4.28 -18.62 -7.29
N GLN A 327 4.56 -19.75 -7.92
CA GLN A 327 5.89 -20.33 -8.01
C GLN A 327 6.45 -19.90 -9.39
N LEU A 328 7.53 -19.13 -9.40
CA LEU A 328 8.32 -18.89 -10.61
C LEU A 328 9.69 -19.54 -10.43
#